data_AF-A6IPT9-F1
#
_entry.id   AF-A6IPT9-F1
#
_cell.length_a   1.000
_cell.length_b   1.000
_cell.length_c   1.000
_cell.angle_alpha   90.00
_cell.angle_beta   90.00
_cell.angle_gamma   90.00
#
_symmetry.space_group_name_H-M   'P 1'
#
loop_
_entity.id
_entity.type
_entity.pdbx_description
1 polymer ?
#
loop_
_entity_poly.entity_id
_entity_poly.type
_entity_poly.pdbx_seq_one_letter_code
_entity_poly.pdbx_strand_id
1 'polypeptide(L)'
;MQHMCDMNACICHSGQLCVDGGLTNSLPVLPTGRTVTFSPFSGRADVSPRDLGWPGIYVRVAKQDVMVSMANLVRVQQALFPPSRGMMEAIYGMGMTDTVRFLRRERWSQ
;
A
#
# COMPACT_ATOMS: atom_id res chain seq x y z
N MET A 1 -25.44 5.65 4.22
CA MET A 1 -24.81 5.00 5.39
C MET A 1 -24.62 3.53 5.03
N GLN A 2 -23.76 3.29 4.03
CA GLN A 2 -23.63 2.00 3.36
C GLN A 2 -22.45 1.26 3.98
N HIS A 3 -22.75 0.18 4.68
CA HIS A 3 -21.85 -0.90 5.11
C HIS A 3 -20.37 -0.52 5.24
N MET A 4 -20.05 0.05 6.39
CA MET A 4 -18.72 0.03 6.98
C MET A 4 -18.27 -1.44 7.02
N CYS A 5 -17.39 -1.85 6.10
CA CYS A 5 -16.60 -3.06 6.32
C CYS A 5 -15.74 -2.76 7.54
N ASP A 6 -16.21 -3.21 8.71
CA ASP A 6 -15.48 -3.07 9.96
C ASP A 6 -14.09 -3.67 9.78
N MET A 7 -13.06 -2.83 9.84
CA MET A 7 -11.68 -3.26 10.07
C MET A 7 -11.49 -4.09 11.35
N ASN A 8 -12.53 -4.20 12.18
CA ASN A 8 -12.57 -4.97 13.41
C ASN A 8 -13.22 -6.36 13.26
N ALA A 9 -13.64 -6.77 12.06
CA ALA A 9 -14.24 -8.08 11.85
C ALA A 9 -13.15 -9.16 11.73
N CYS A 10 -12.69 -9.67 12.88
CA CYS A 10 -11.93 -10.91 12.90
C CYS A 10 -12.88 -12.08 12.59
N ILE A 11 -12.47 -13.02 11.74
CA ILE A 11 -13.25 -14.22 11.42
C ILE A 11 -12.61 -15.41 12.13
N CYS A 12 -13.40 -16.24 12.81
CA CYS A 12 -12.89 -17.51 13.34
C CYS A 12 -12.94 -18.58 12.25
N HIS A 13 -11.78 -19.10 11.86
CA HIS A 13 -11.66 -20.22 10.92
C HIS A 13 -10.85 -21.34 11.58
N SER A 14 -11.42 -22.55 11.66
CA SER A 14 -10.75 -23.73 12.22
C SER A 14 -10.16 -23.52 13.63
N GLY A 15 -10.85 -22.75 14.48
CA GLY A 15 -10.42 -22.43 15.85
C GLY A 15 -9.36 -21.32 15.94
N GLN A 16 -9.01 -20.68 14.82
CA GLN A 16 -8.06 -19.57 14.77
C GLN A 16 -8.77 -18.26 14.44
N LEU A 17 -8.36 -17.18 15.11
CA LEU A 17 -8.82 -15.83 14.81
C LEU A 17 -8.05 -15.28 13.61
N CYS A 18 -8.75 -15.00 12.52
CA CYS A 18 -8.20 -14.47 11.30
C CYS A 18 -8.50 -12.97 11.20
N VAL A 19 -7.44 -12.19 11.01
CA VAL A 19 -7.49 -10.76 10.65
C VAL A 19 -7.01 -10.58 9.21
N ASP A 20 -7.24 -9.42 8.63
CA ASP A 20 -6.73 -9.09 7.30
C ASP A 20 -5.19 -9.26 7.25
N GLY A 21 -4.71 -9.97 6.22
CA GLY A 21 -3.29 -10.17 5.98
C GLY A 21 -2.53 -8.86 5.77
N GLY A 22 -3.18 -7.83 5.24
CA GLY A 22 -2.64 -6.47 5.10
C GLY A 22 -2.43 -5.73 6.42
N LEU A 23 -2.98 -6.21 7.54
CA LEU A 23 -2.73 -5.69 8.88
C LEU A 23 -1.64 -6.47 9.62
N THR A 24 -1.27 -7.66 9.12
CA THR A 24 -0.27 -8.55 9.76
C THR A 24 1.04 -8.60 8.98
N ASN A 25 0.99 -8.95 7.69
CA ASN A 25 2.13 -9.10 6.81
C ASN A 25 1.76 -8.76 5.35
N SER A 26 1.91 -7.50 4.98
CA SER A 26 1.52 -6.99 3.66
C SER A 26 2.61 -7.15 2.59
N LEU A 27 3.81 -7.62 2.97
CA LEU A 27 4.93 -7.89 2.06
C LEU A 27 5.51 -9.29 2.29
N PRO A 28 4.86 -10.34 1.77
CA PRO A 28 5.48 -11.66 1.71
C PRO A 28 6.65 -11.63 0.72
N VAL A 29 7.86 -11.45 1.23
CA VAL A 29 9.10 -11.54 0.44
C VAL A 29 9.50 -13.01 0.31
N LEU A 30 9.64 -13.48 -0.93
CA LEU A 30 10.05 -14.85 -1.21
C LEU A 30 11.54 -15.06 -0.85
N PRO A 31 11.93 -16.24 -0.37
CA PRO A 31 13.31 -16.52 0.02
C PRO A 31 14.27 -16.58 -1.18
N THR A 32 13.75 -16.73 -2.39
CA THR A 32 14.52 -16.82 -3.63
C THR A 32 13.95 -15.88 -4.68
N GLY A 33 14.84 -15.35 -5.55
CA GLY A 33 14.48 -14.42 -6.61
C GLY A 33 14.27 -12.97 -6.12
N ARG A 34 14.03 -12.07 -7.06
CA ARG A 34 13.70 -10.67 -6.77
C ARG A 34 12.20 -10.53 -6.56
N THR A 35 11.80 -10.17 -5.34
CA THR A 35 10.41 -9.76 -5.06
C THR A 35 10.27 -8.27 -5.34
N VAL A 36 9.36 -7.87 -6.23
CA VAL A 36 9.00 -6.47 -6.45
C VAL A 36 7.90 -6.07 -5.47
N THR A 37 8.14 -4.99 -4.74
CA THR A 37 7.25 -4.53 -3.67
C THR A 37 6.39 -3.35 -4.13
N PHE A 38 5.08 -3.43 -3.85
CA PHE A 38 4.11 -2.37 -4.13
C PHE A 38 3.56 -1.82 -2.81
N SER A 39 3.42 -0.50 -2.72
CA SER A 39 2.80 0.16 -1.59
C SER A 39 1.90 1.29 -2.07
N PRO A 40 0.65 1.38 -1.58
CA PRO A 40 -0.19 2.54 -1.84
C PRO A 40 0.31 3.77 -1.07
N PHE A 41 1.23 3.62 -0.12
CA PHE A 41 1.81 4.69 0.67
C PHE A 41 3.24 5.02 0.19
N SER A 42 3.59 6.30 0.20
CA SER A 42 4.96 6.75 -0.03
C SER A 42 5.89 6.12 1.00
N GLY A 43 7.02 5.56 0.57
CA GLY A 43 7.90 4.81 1.45
C GLY A 43 9.07 4.20 0.72
N ARG A 44 9.52 3.03 1.18
CA ARG A 44 10.69 2.33 0.61
C ARG A 44 10.34 1.18 -0.35
N ALA A 45 9.06 1.02 -0.69
CA ALA A 45 8.63 0.03 -1.68
C ALA A 45 9.15 0.39 -3.08
N ASP A 46 9.39 -0.62 -3.90
CA ASP A 46 9.90 -0.48 -5.28
C ASP A 46 8.99 0.42 -6.13
N VAL A 47 7.68 0.20 -5.99
CA VAL A 47 6.59 0.96 -6.60
C VAL A 47 5.74 1.59 -5.50
N SER A 48 5.79 2.91 -5.41
CA SER A 48 5.00 3.71 -4.46
C SER A 48 4.88 5.15 -4.94
N PRO A 49 3.89 5.91 -4.41
CA PRO A 49 3.80 7.34 -4.63
C PRO A 49 5.10 8.04 -4.18
N ARG A 50 5.50 9.08 -4.92
CA ARG A 50 6.68 9.89 -4.60
C ARG A 50 6.27 11.28 -4.18
N ASP A 51 6.10 11.48 -2.88
CA ASP A 51 5.89 12.80 -2.31
C ASP A 51 7.20 13.60 -2.38
N LEU A 52 7.14 14.85 -2.86
CA LEU A 52 8.29 15.75 -2.93
C LEU A 52 8.60 16.32 -1.54
N GLY A 53 9.87 16.38 -1.15
CA GLY A 53 10.33 17.44 -0.24
C GLY A 53 10.67 17.12 1.22
N TRP A 54 10.95 15.88 1.63
CA TRP A 54 11.54 15.67 2.97
C TRP A 54 12.33 14.35 3.10
N PRO A 55 13.51 14.31 3.74
CA PRO A 55 14.12 13.06 4.21
C PRO A 55 13.30 12.55 5.41
N GLY A 56 12.21 11.83 5.10
CA GLY A 56 11.14 11.48 6.04
C GLY A 56 11.56 10.60 7.22
N ILE A 57 10.80 10.70 8.32
CA ILE A 57 10.72 9.66 9.34
C ILE A 57 9.94 8.49 8.75
N TYR A 58 10.41 7.26 8.94
CA TYR A 58 9.73 6.05 8.47
C TYR A 58 9.23 5.23 9.64
N VAL A 59 8.04 4.66 9.49
CA VAL A 59 7.46 3.70 10.42
C VAL A 59 7.24 2.38 9.71
N ARG A 60 7.53 1.28 10.41
CA ARG A 60 7.30 -0.07 9.88
C ARG A 60 5.94 -0.58 10.33
N VAL A 61 5.02 -0.75 9.38
CA VAL A 61 3.66 -1.25 9.62
C VAL A 61 3.42 -2.44 8.70
N ALA A 62 3.00 -3.58 9.27
CA ALA A 62 2.73 -4.81 8.51
C ALA A 62 3.85 -5.18 7.50
N LYS A 63 5.11 -4.99 7.92
CA LYS A 63 6.36 -5.17 7.15
C LYS A 63 6.61 -4.17 6.00
N GLN A 64 5.79 -3.14 5.85
CA GLN A 64 6.04 -2.02 4.94
C GLN A 64 6.74 -0.87 5.67
N ASP A 65 7.77 -0.29 5.06
CA ASP A 65 8.37 0.96 5.55
C ASP A 65 7.64 2.16 4.93
N VAL A 66 6.74 2.77 5.70
CA VAL A 66 5.87 3.87 5.29
C VAL A 66 6.42 5.20 5.81
N MET A 67 6.46 6.21 4.95
CA MET A 67 6.88 7.55 5.34
C MET A 67 5.80 8.24 6.19
N VAL A 68 6.20 8.89 7.28
CA VAL A 68 5.28 9.74 8.06
C VAL A 68 5.05 11.04 7.29
N SER A 69 3.86 11.21 6.72
CA SER A 69 3.46 12.43 6.02
C SER A 69 1.95 12.62 6.05
N MET A 70 1.51 13.87 5.90
CA MET A 70 0.08 14.18 5.76
C MET A 70 -0.53 13.50 4.52
N ALA A 71 0.24 13.41 3.43
CA ALA A 71 -0.18 12.71 2.23
C ALA A 71 -0.45 11.22 2.51
N ASN A 72 0.41 10.54 3.28
CA ASN A 72 0.15 9.15 3.67
C ASN A 72 -0.99 9.01 4.67
N LEU A 73 -1.22 9.98 5.55
CA LEU A 73 -2.40 9.97 6.43
C LEU A 73 -3.70 9.99 5.62
N VAL A 74 -3.77 10.84 4.59
CA VAL A 74 -4.92 10.85 3.65
C VAL A 74 -5.05 9.51 2.92
N ARG A 75 -3.95 8.91 2.48
CA ARG A 75 -3.97 7.59 1.81
C ARG A 75 -4.40 6.47 2.74
N VAL A 76 -4.04 6.51 4.02
CA VAL A 76 -4.54 5.58 5.04
C VAL A 76 -6.05 5.72 5.14
N GLN A 77 -6.56 6.95 5.33
CA GLN A 77 -8.00 7.18 5.36
C GLN A 77 -8.72 6.63 4.11
N GLN A 78 -8.16 6.83 2.92
CA GLN A 78 -8.72 6.33 1.65
C GLN A 78 -8.66 4.81 1.52
N ALA A 79 -7.65 4.16 2.09
CA ALA A 79 -7.54 2.69 2.11
C ALA A 79 -8.56 2.06 3.05
N LEU A 80 -8.84 2.73 4.18
CA LEU A 80 -9.78 2.28 5.21
C LEU A 80 -11.23 2.58 4.86
N PHE A 81 -11.46 3.72 4.20
CA PHE A 81 -12.77 4.17 3.76
C PHE A 81 -12.69 4.51 2.27
N PRO A 82 -13.09 3.58 1.40
CA PRO A 82 -13.00 3.75 -0.05
C PRO A 82 -13.59 5.09 -0.49
N PRO A 83 -12.84 5.91 -1.25
CA PRO A 83 -13.30 7.22 -1.66
C PRO A 83 -14.32 7.12 -2.81
N SER A 84 -14.74 8.27 -3.35
CA SER A 84 -15.65 8.29 -4.51
C SER A 84 -15.06 7.54 -5.71
N ARG A 85 -15.93 7.06 -6.61
CA ARG A 85 -15.50 6.34 -7.82
C ARG A 85 -14.45 7.10 -8.64
N GLY A 86 -14.67 8.40 -8.86
CA GLY A 86 -13.70 9.22 -9.60
C GLY A 86 -12.33 9.31 -8.90
N MET A 87 -12.31 9.32 -7.56
CA MET A 87 -11.05 9.28 -6.81
C MET A 87 -10.39 7.90 -6.91
N MET A 88 -11.15 6.81 -6.87
CA MET A 88 -10.60 5.47 -7.09
C MET A 88 -9.97 5.33 -8.48
N GLU A 89 -10.61 5.86 -9.52
CA GLU A 89 -10.06 5.91 -10.89
C GLU A 89 -8.76 6.74 -10.94
N ALA A 90 -8.69 7.86 -10.21
CA ALA A 90 -7.47 8.64 -10.08
C ALA A 90 -6.34 7.87 -9.36
N ILE A 91 -6.64 7.19 -8.25
CA ILE A 91 -5.68 6.35 -7.51
C ILE A 91 -5.15 5.23 -8.41
N TYR A 92 -6.01 4.58 -9.19
CA TYR A 92 -5.62 3.58 -10.17
C TYR A 92 -4.63 4.14 -11.22
N GLY A 93 -4.94 5.30 -11.80
CA GLY A 93 -4.07 5.97 -12.75
C GLY A 93 -2.70 6.36 -12.16
N MET A 94 -2.67 6.79 -10.89
CA MET A 94 -1.41 7.05 -10.18
C MET A 94 -0.58 5.77 -10.02
N GLY A 95 -1.20 4.66 -9.59
CA GLY A 95 -0.52 3.37 -9.45
C GLY A 95 0.06 2.86 -10.77
N MET A 96 -0.67 3.02 -11.88
CA MET A 96 -0.13 2.72 -13.21
C MET A 96 1.09 3.59 -13.55
N THR A 97 1.01 4.89 -13.28
CA THR A 97 2.10 5.83 -13.54
C THR A 97 3.36 5.48 -12.75
N ASP A 98 3.20 5.13 -11.47
CA ASP A 98 4.30 4.72 -10.60
C ASP A 98 4.93 3.41 -11.06
N THR A 99 4.10 2.46 -11.52
CA THR A 99 4.54 1.18 -12.10
C THR A 99 5.34 1.39 -13.38
N VAL A 100 4.85 2.21 -14.31
CA VAL A 100 5.58 2.52 -15.55
C VAL A 100 6.92 3.19 -15.25
N ARG A 101 6.95 4.10 -14.26
CA ARG A 101 8.22 4.70 -13.80
C ARG A 101 9.20 3.66 -13.27
N PHE A 102 8.72 2.70 -12.49
CA PHE A 102 9.53 1.58 -12.01
C PHE A 102 10.09 0.75 -13.17
N LEU A 103 9.24 0.29 -14.09
CA LEU A 103 9.67 -0.53 -15.23
C LEU A 103 10.74 0.16 -16.08
N ARG A 104 10.59 1.46 -16.32
CA ARG A 104 11.59 2.26 -17.04
C ARG A 104 12.91 2.36 -16.27
N ARG A 105 12.85 2.59 -14.94
CA ARG A 105 14.04 2.66 -14.08
C ARG A 105 14.81 1.35 -14.06
N GLU A 106 14.11 0.23 -14.01
CA GLU A 106 14.71 -1.11 -14.00
C GLU A 106 15.07 -1.63 -15.41
N ARG A 107 14.79 -0.85 -16.47
CA ARG A 107 15.01 -1.22 -17.88
C ARG A 107 14.28 -2.51 -18.28
N TRP A 108 13.12 -2.78 -17.69
CA TRP A 108 12.28 -3.93 -18.03
C TRP A 108 11.34 -3.68 -19.21
N SER A 109 11.24 -2.43 -19.65
CA SER A 109 10.45 -2.01 -20.81
C SER A 109 11.32 -1.78 -22.05
N GLN A 110 12.40 -2.55 -22.23
CA GLN A 110 13.25 -2.50 -23.42
C GLN A 110 12.77 -3.48 -24.47
#